data_AF-A0A1G7IBE4-F1
#
_entry.id   AF-A0A1G7IBE4-F1
#
_cell.length_a   1.000
_cell.length_b   1.000
_cell.length_c   1.000
_cell.angle_alpha   90.00
_cell.angle_beta   90.00
_cell.angle_gamma   90.00
#
_symmetry.space_group_name_H-M   'P 1'
#
loop_
_entity.id
_entity.type
_entity.pdbx_description
1 polymer ?
#
loop_
_entity_poly.entity_id
_entity_poly.type
_entity_poly.pdbx_seq_one_letter_code
_entity_poly.pdbx_strand_id
1 'polypeptide(L)'
;MKRLALLSLLTLGLAAPAFAEPVTLTVDFGHFPKGTTCQVFGTTGRVSLKTGKEIEYKIKGDTGNVSFRCMQPDGRRFDVATGSLLPQGNFKLVAMQINQDNHAHVFWDQGGLQRRTIPGILNWN
;
A
#
# COMPACT_ATOMS: atom_id res chain seq x y z
N MET A 1 1.37 -24.55 59.20
CA MET A 1 0.22 -24.40 58.28
C MET A 1 0.71 -23.75 56.99
N LYS A 2 0.62 -24.48 55.87
CA LYS A 2 0.88 -24.03 54.49
C LYS A 2 -0.08 -22.92 54.10
N ARG A 3 0.38 -21.84 53.45
CA ARG A 3 -0.25 -21.23 52.24
C ARG A 3 0.81 -20.49 51.41
N LEU A 4 1.23 -21.12 50.31
CA LEU A 4 1.74 -20.41 49.15
C LEU A 4 0.58 -19.64 48.52
N ALA A 5 0.77 -18.37 48.19
CA ALA A 5 -0.10 -17.66 47.27
C ALA A 5 0.77 -17.16 46.11
N LEU A 6 0.67 -17.87 44.98
CA LEU A 6 1.17 -17.44 43.68
C LEU A 6 0.46 -16.13 43.29
N LEU A 7 1.22 -15.07 43.04
CA LEU A 7 0.72 -13.90 42.31
C LEU A 7 0.90 -14.16 40.81
N SER A 8 -0.21 -14.44 40.15
CA SER A 8 -0.34 -14.51 38.70
C SER A 8 -0.13 -13.11 38.10
N LEU A 9 0.99 -12.89 37.41
CA LEU A 9 1.17 -11.70 36.56
C LEU A 9 0.19 -11.80 35.38
N LEU A 10 -0.81 -10.91 35.34
CA LEU A 10 -1.60 -10.69 34.13
C LEU A 10 -0.70 -10.06 33.06
N THR A 11 -0.41 -10.81 32.01
CA THR A 11 0.11 -10.27 30.75
C THR A 11 -1.04 -9.52 30.05
N LEU A 12 -1.10 -8.20 30.24
CA LEU A 12 -1.87 -7.33 29.35
C LEU A 12 -1.22 -7.36 27.96
N GLY A 13 -1.67 -8.28 27.11
CA GLY A 13 -1.38 -8.25 25.69
C GLY A 13 -2.08 -7.03 25.08
N LEU A 14 -1.32 -6.00 24.74
CA LEU A 14 -1.75 -4.92 23.86
C LEU A 14 -2.00 -5.52 22.48
N ALA A 15 -3.22 -6.01 22.24
CA ALA A 15 -3.68 -6.31 20.89
C ALA A 15 -3.79 -4.98 20.15
N ALA A 16 -2.75 -4.61 19.40
CA ALA A 16 -2.85 -3.52 18.44
C ALA A 16 -4.01 -3.86 17.48
N PRO A 17 -4.89 -2.90 17.15
CA PRO A 17 -5.94 -3.14 16.18
C PRO A 17 -5.28 -3.55 14.86
N ALA A 18 -5.53 -4.77 14.42
CA ALA A 18 -5.21 -5.19 13.06
C ALA A 18 -6.08 -4.35 12.13
N PHE A 19 -5.50 -3.30 11.53
CA PHE A 19 -6.20 -2.50 10.53
C PHE A 19 -6.54 -3.41 9.35
N ALA A 20 -7.83 -3.52 9.04
CA ALA A 20 -8.31 -4.34 7.95
C ALA A 20 -7.86 -3.71 6.62
N GLU A 21 -6.97 -4.38 5.90
CA GLU A 21 -6.49 -3.94 4.60
C GLU A 21 -7.58 -4.02 3.53
N PRO A 22 -7.51 -3.23 2.44
CA PRO A 22 -8.50 -3.34 1.41
C PRO A 22 -8.43 -4.67 0.67
N VAL A 23 -9.60 -5.20 0.29
CA VAL A 23 -9.68 -6.45 -0.48
C VAL A 23 -9.02 -6.31 -1.85
N THR A 24 -9.06 -5.11 -2.44
CA THR A 24 -8.44 -4.79 -3.71
C THR A 24 -7.71 -3.45 -3.65
N LEU A 25 -6.45 -3.44 -4.04
CA LEU A 25 -5.66 -2.24 -4.30
C LEU A 25 -5.39 -2.13 -5.81
N THR A 26 -5.73 -0.99 -6.40
CA THR A 26 -5.32 -0.65 -7.78
C THR A 26 -4.30 0.48 -7.73
N VAL A 27 -3.19 0.33 -8.43
CA VAL A 27 -2.09 1.32 -8.46
C VAL A 27 -1.74 1.62 -9.91
N ASP A 28 -1.93 2.87 -10.29
CA ASP A 28 -1.63 3.42 -11.61
C ASP A 28 -0.40 4.31 -11.52
N PHE A 29 0.62 4.04 -12.33
CA PHE A 29 1.77 4.92 -12.51
C PHE A 29 1.52 5.84 -13.71
N GLY A 30 1.01 7.02 -13.42
CA GLY A 30 0.66 8.06 -14.39
C GLY A 30 1.83 8.99 -14.71
N HIS A 31 1.89 9.44 -15.96
CA HIS A 31 2.85 10.47 -16.41
C HIS A 31 4.34 10.13 -16.22
N PHE A 32 4.69 8.84 -16.13
CA PHE A 32 6.08 8.39 -16.16
C PHE A 32 6.57 8.21 -17.60
N PRO A 33 7.89 8.31 -17.86
CA PRO A 33 8.44 8.11 -19.20
C PRO A 33 8.09 6.71 -19.74
N LYS A 34 7.78 6.64 -21.03
CA LYS A 34 7.53 5.36 -21.71
C LYS A 34 8.75 4.46 -21.54
N GLY A 35 8.51 3.20 -21.15
CA GLY A 35 9.57 2.24 -20.83
C GLY A 35 9.91 2.17 -19.34
N THR A 36 9.26 2.97 -18.49
CA THR A 36 9.29 2.73 -17.03
C THR A 36 8.75 1.34 -16.74
N THR A 37 9.43 0.61 -15.86
CA THR A 37 9.03 -0.73 -15.41
C THR A 37 9.00 -0.76 -13.90
N CYS A 38 8.05 -1.49 -13.32
CA CYS A 38 7.93 -1.63 -11.88
C CYS A 38 7.84 -3.11 -11.48
N GLN A 39 8.42 -3.42 -10.33
CA GLN A 39 8.31 -4.72 -9.66
C GLN A 39 7.52 -4.51 -8.38
N VAL A 40 6.61 -5.43 -8.07
CA VAL A 40 5.79 -5.38 -6.85
C VAL A 40 6.37 -6.30 -5.78
N PHE A 41 6.33 -5.87 -4.53
CA PHE A 41 6.83 -6.60 -3.36
C PHE A 41 5.81 -6.53 -2.22
N GLY A 42 6.03 -7.35 -1.19
CA GLY A 42 5.25 -7.28 0.06
C GLY A 42 3.79 -7.72 -0.08
N THR A 43 3.50 -8.59 -1.04
CA THR A 43 2.17 -9.20 -1.19
C THR A 43 2.27 -10.67 -1.55
N THR A 44 1.43 -11.47 -0.93
CA THR A 44 1.10 -12.85 -1.34
C THR A 44 -0.19 -12.93 -2.17
N GLY A 45 -0.85 -11.80 -2.37
CA GLY A 45 -2.09 -11.66 -3.10
C GLY A 45 -1.93 -11.88 -4.61
N ARG A 46 -3.07 -12.01 -5.30
CA ARG A 46 -3.05 -12.12 -6.76
C ARG A 46 -2.76 -10.75 -7.36
N VAL A 47 -1.68 -10.66 -8.13
CA VAL A 47 -1.30 -9.47 -8.89
C VAL A 47 -1.72 -9.63 -10.34
N SER A 48 -2.32 -8.60 -10.92
CA SER A 48 -2.54 -8.45 -12.35
C SER A 48 -1.90 -7.16 -12.82
N LEU A 49 -1.20 -7.22 -13.96
CA LEU A 49 -0.52 -6.08 -14.57
C LEU A 49 -1.15 -5.79 -15.93
N LYS A 50 -1.44 -4.52 -16.17
CA LYS A 50 -1.82 -4.00 -17.48
C LYS A 50 -0.87 -2.88 -17.85
N THR A 51 -0.27 -3.00 -19.03
CA THR A 51 0.60 -1.98 -19.60
C THR A 51 -0.04 -1.40 -20.85
N GLY A 52 0.01 -0.07 -20.98
CA GLY A 52 -0.55 0.66 -22.12
C GLY A 52 -0.01 2.08 -22.16
N LYS A 53 -0.90 3.07 -22.11
CA LYS A 53 -0.51 4.47 -21.89
C LYS A 53 0.10 4.66 -20.49
N GLU A 54 -0.38 3.89 -19.52
CA GLU A 54 0.07 3.88 -18.13
C GLU A 54 0.37 2.44 -17.69
N ILE A 55 0.96 2.30 -16.50
CA ILE A 55 1.25 1.00 -15.87
C ILE A 55 0.26 0.83 -14.72
N GLU A 56 -0.66 -0.11 -14.84
CA GLU A 56 -1.71 -0.39 -13.86
C GLU A 56 -1.45 -1.75 -13.21
N TYR A 57 -1.36 -1.76 -11.88
CA TYR A 57 -1.33 -2.98 -11.08
C TYR A 57 -2.64 -3.11 -10.30
N LYS A 58 -3.22 -4.31 -10.34
CA LYS A 58 -4.35 -4.69 -9.50
C LYS A 58 -3.95 -5.83 -8.59
N ILE A 59 -3.98 -5.58 -7.29
CA ILE A 59 -3.64 -6.52 -6.23
C ILE A 59 -4.92 -6.90 -5.49
N LYS A 60 -5.18 -8.20 -5.36
CA LYS A 60 -6.31 -8.74 -4.59
C LYS A 60 -5.81 -9.61 -3.44
N GLY A 61 -6.16 -9.25 -2.22
CA GLY A 61 -5.73 -9.93 -0.98
C GLY A 61 -4.84 -9.03 -0.11
N ASP A 62 -3.67 -9.55 0.26
CA ASP A 62 -2.63 -8.90 1.07
C ASP A 62 -2.14 -7.60 0.40
N THR A 63 -2.55 -6.44 0.93
CA THR A 63 -2.32 -5.12 0.32
C THR A 63 -1.59 -4.13 1.22
N GLY A 64 -1.54 -4.37 2.53
CA GLY A 64 -1.04 -3.42 3.52
C GLY A 64 0.47 -3.26 3.54
N ASN A 65 1.21 -4.19 2.93
CA ASN A 65 2.67 -4.12 2.80
C ASN A 65 3.13 -3.95 1.35
N VAL A 66 2.21 -3.73 0.41
CA VAL A 66 2.54 -3.60 -1.01
C VAL A 66 3.47 -2.41 -1.22
N SER A 67 4.59 -2.69 -1.86
CA SER A 67 5.55 -1.68 -2.33
C SER A 67 5.97 -1.97 -3.76
N PHE A 68 6.51 -0.95 -4.42
CA PHE A 68 7.02 -1.05 -5.78
C PHE A 68 8.44 -0.53 -5.86
N ARG A 69 9.26 -1.22 -6.65
CA ARG A 69 10.54 -0.70 -7.16
C ARG A 69 10.42 -0.48 -8.64
N CYS A 70 10.67 0.74 -9.08
CA CYS A 70 10.56 1.13 -10.47
C CYS A 70 11.89 1.59 -11.04
N MET A 71 12.09 1.34 -12.32
CA MET A 71 13.25 1.80 -13.10
C MET A 71 12.75 2.55 -14.33
N GLN A 72 13.24 3.78 -14.47
CA GLN A 72 13.01 4.62 -15.64
C GLN A 72 13.98 4.26 -16.77
N PRO A 73 13.65 4.59 -18.03
CA PRO A 73 14.50 4.27 -19.18
C PRO A 73 15.86 4.98 -19.17
N ASP A 74 16.00 6.08 -18.42
CA ASP A 74 17.27 6.78 -18.20
C ASP A 74 18.16 6.13 -17.13
N GLY A 75 17.70 5.03 -16.52
CA GLY A 75 18.40 4.28 -15.48
C GLY A 75 18.10 4.74 -14.05
N ARG A 76 17.39 5.86 -13.85
CA ARG A 76 16.97 6.28 -12.50
C ARG A 76 16.00 5.28 -11.88
N ARG A 77 16.10 5.12 -10.56
CA ARG A 77 15.26 4.19 -9.81
C ARG A 77 14.52 4.91 -8.71
N PHE A 78 13.32 4.42 -8.41
CA PHE A 78 12.58 4.87 -7.24
C PHE A 78 11.81 3.73 -6.61
N ASP A 79 11.61 3.82 -5.30
CA ASP A 79 10.74 2.93 -4.54
C ASP A 79 9.51 3.70 -4.03
N VAL A 80 8.37 3.02 -3.90
CA VAL A 80 7.15 3.57 -3.28
C VAL A 80 6.44 2.51 -2.43
N ALA A 81 6.14 2.84 -1.18
CA ALA A 81 5.48 1.96 -0.21
C ALA A 81 3.97 2.22 -0.13
N THR A 82 3.21 1.75 -1.13
CA THR A 82 1.77 2.02 -1.24
C THR A 82 0.93 1.54 -0.06
N GLY A 83 1.32 0.45 0.60
CA GLY A 83 0.63 -0.04 1.80
C GLY A 83 0.54 1.02 2.92
N SER A 84 1.61 1.80 3.11
CA SER A 84 1.64 2.89 4.10
C SER A 84 0.75 4.09 3.74
N LEU A 85 0.30 4.18 2.48
CA LEU A 85 -0.52 5.28 1.96
C LEU A 85 -2.02 4.99 2.06
N LEU A 86 -2.38 3.77 2.46
CA LEU A 86 -3.77 3.33 2.55
C LEU A 86 -4.57 4.19 3.56
N PRO A 87 -5.86 4.44 3.29
CA PRO A 87 -6.75 5.02 4.29
C PRO A 87 -6.94 4.02 5.45
N GLN A 88 -7.12 4.54 6.67
CA GLN A 88 -7.46 3.70 7.82
C GLN A 88 -8.94 3.29 7.76
N GLY A 89 -9.22 2.01 7.95
CA GLY A 89 -10.58 1.46 7.92
C GLY A 89 -10.68 0.22 7.04
N ASN A 90 -11.86 -0.41 7.02
CA ASN A 90 -12.10 -1.62 6.24
C ASN A 90 -12.76 -1.26 4.90
N PHE A 91 -11.99 -1.25 3.82
CA PHE A 91 -12.46 -0.85 2.49
C PHE A 91 -12.45 -2.03 1.51
N LYS A 92 -13.43 -2.12 0.62
CA LYS A 92 -13.39 -3.16 -0.42
C LYS A 92 -12.36 -2.86 -1.51
N LEU A 93 -12.24 -1.59 -1.87
CA LEU A 93 -11.38 -1.13 -2.96
C LEU A 93 -10.73 0.19 -2.60
N VAL A 94 -9.43 0.27 -2.85
CA VAL A 94 -8.66 1.53 -2.88
C VAL A 94 -7.96 1.62 -4.23
N ALA A 95 -8.00 2.79 -4.84
CA ALA A 95 -7.25 3.11 -6.05
C ALA A 95 -6.21 4.19 -5.77
N MET A 96 -5.03 4.09 -6.35
CA MET A 96 -3.95 5.06 -6.22
C MET A 96 -3.41 5.43 -7.59
N GLN A 97 -3.37 6.73 -7.89
CA GLN A 97 -2.60 7.25 -9.01
C GLN A 97 -1.31 7.87 -8.47
N ILE A 98 -0.18 7.30 -8.86
CA ILE A 98 1.16 7.78 -8.52
C ILE A 98 1.71 8.52 -9.73
N ASN A 99 2.15 9.75 -9.53
CA ASN A 99 2.66 10.61 -10.58
C ASN A 99 4.15 10.90 -10.39
N GLN A 100 4.83 11.25 -11.49
CA GLN A 100 6.24 11.62 -11.50
C GLN A 100 6.56 12.88 -10.68
N ASP A 101 5.56 13.72 -10.39
CA ASP A 101 5.66 14.92 -9.56
C ASP A 101 5.78 14.63 -8.06
N ASN A 102 6.00 13.37 -7.68
CA ASN A 102 6.17 12.91 -6.30
C ASN A 102 4.89 12.96 -5.45
N HIS A 103 3.72 12.83 -6.09
CA HIS A 103 2.43 12.74 -5.40
C HIS A 103 1.70 11.43 -5.70
N ALA A 104 0.93 10.98 -4.71
CA ALA A 104 -0.08 9.94 -4.86
C ALA A 104 -1.48 10.53 -4.64
N HIS A 105 -2.41 10.25 -5.54
CA HIS A 105 -3.84 10.50 -5.34
C HIS A 105 -4.51 9.18 -4.95
N VAL A 106 -5.01 9.10 -3.72
CA VAL A 106 -5.65 7.91 -3.15
C VAL A 106 -7.16 8.12 -3.14
N PHE A 107 -7.90 7.14 -3.66
CA PHE A 107 -9.36 7.15 -3.79
C PHE A 107 -9.97 5.92 -3.15
N TRP A 108 -11.08 6.10 -2.44
CA TRP A 108 -11.86 5.01 -1.83
C TRP A 108 -13.32 5.42 -1.65
N ASP A 109 -14.20 4.47 -1.38
CA ASP A 109 -15.60 4.72 -1.05
C ASP A 109 -15.85 4.54 0.45
N GLN A 110 -16.51 5.53 1.06
CA GLN A 110 -16.93 5.51 2.46
C GLN A 110 -18.33 6.15 2.61
N GLY A 111 -19.30 5.61 1.87
CA GLY A 111 -20.63 6.23 1.75
C GLY A 111 -20.63 7.42 0.78
N GLY A 112 -19.69 7.41 -0.16
CA GLY A 112 -19.37 8.49 -1.07
C GLY A 112 -17.88 8.44 -1.46
N LEU A 113 -17.56 8.88 -2.68
CA LEU A 113 -16.18 8.92 -3.18
C LEU A 113 -15.33 9.88 -2.34
N GLN A 114 -14.29 9.34 -1.72
CA GLN A 114 -13.27 10.08 -1.00
C GLN A 114 -12.00 10.19 -1.84
N ARG A 115 -11.22 11.25 -1.58
CA ARG A 115 -9.91 11.48 -2.20
C ARG A 115 -8.94 12.09 -1.20
N ARG A 116 -7.69 11.64 -1.23
CA ARG A 116 -6.55 12.27 -0.54
C ARG A 116 -5.37 12.40 -1.50
N THR A 117 -4.62 13.50 -1.41
CA THR A 117 -3.34 13.67 -2.12
C THR A 117 -2.22 13.60 -1.09
N ILE A 118 -1.19 12.81 -1.36
CA ILE A 118 -0.06 12.60 -0.45
C ILE A 118 1.23 12.96 -1.21
N PRO A 119 1.99 13.98 -0.78
CA PRO A 119 3.28 14.33 -1.37
C PRO A 119 4.41 13.46 -0.81
N GLY A 120 5.56 13.43 -1.48
CA GLY A 120 6.80 12.89 -0.93
C GLY A 120 6.86 11.36 -0.88
N ILE A 121 6.20 10.69 -1.82
CA ILE A 121 5.99 9.23 -1.82
C ILE A 121 7.04 8.43 -2.61
N LEU A 122 7.80 9.09 -3.50
CA LEU A 122 8.85 8.51 -4.32
C LEU A 122 10.21 8.64 -3.61
N ASN A 123 10.80 7.51 -3.28
CA ASN A 123 12.16 7.43 -2.75
C ASN A 123 13.14 7.17 -3.90
N TRP A 124 13.82 8.21 -4.37
CA TRP A 124 14.77 8.11 -5.48
C TRP A 124 16.14 7.58 -5.02
N ASN A 125 16.69 6.64 -5.79
CA ASN A 125 18.00 6.01 -5.56
C ASN A 125 18.92 6.16 -6.77
#